data_AF-A0A662GIJ9-F1
#
_entry.id   AF-A0A662GIJ9-F1
#
_cell.length_a   1.000
_cell.length_b   1.000
_cell.length_c   1.000
_cell.angle_alpha   90.00
_cell.angle_beta   90.00
_cell.angle_gamma   90.00
#
_symmetry.space_group_name_H-M   'P 1'
#
loop_
_entity.id
_entity.type
_entity.pdbx_description
1 polymer ?
#
loop_
_entity_poly.entity_id
_entity_poly.type
_entity_poly.pdbx_seq_one_letter_code
_entity_poly.pdbx_strand_id
1 'polypeptide(L)'
;MPVLSDKDVLRKLETFGRRIYYQIEKGIEPHIYIPVRTLANTVWDKERKMLILGPKKARRNFFDIGESKRFMQTLLMLSIIIKARREGDYPTIRDLYYTGKHTIEYIDEKGRKRAEETWNSQNESNAVIQDIEVATGLLREHMGIMHDAKGKIVGNVIIRSKGYEINLARLGSGSYAIPPNADKLEIVEVDADYVLVIEKDAIFERLNEEEFWKKHNCVLITGKGQPDRSTRRMVRRLWEEFGLPVYVLTDCD
;
A
#
# COMPACT_ATOMS: atom_id res chain seq x y z
N MET A 1 8.56 -9.81 -7.64
CA MET A 1 7.11 -10.10 -7.83
C MET A 1 6.71 -9.52 -9.17
N PRO A 2 5.96 -10.23 -10.03
CA PRO A 2 5.59 -9.72 -11.35
C PRO A 2 4.71 -8.47 -11.22
N VAL A 3 4.93 -7.50 -12.11
CA VAL A 3 4.08 -6.31 -12.26
C VAL A 3 2.68 -6.78 -12.65
N LEU A 4 1.71 -6.63 -11.74
CA LEU A 4 0.32 -7.00 -12.00
C LEU A 4 -0.26 -6.03 -13.03
N SER A 5 -0.83 -6.55 -14.11
CA SER A 5 -1.54 -5.71 -15.08
C SER A 5 -2.80 -5.10 -14.46
N ASP A 6 -3.22 -3.94 -14.93
CA ASP A 6 -4.45 -3.28 -14.46
C ASP A 6 -5.69 -4.19 -14.61
N LYS A 7 -5.72 -4.98 -15.68
CA LYS A 7 -6.78 -5.99 -15.92
C LYS A 7 -6.75 -7.09 -14.87
N ASP A 8 -5.57 -7.53 -14.44
CA ASP A 8 -5.43 -8.57 -13.41
C ASP A 8 -5.86 -8.07 -12.03
N VAL A 9 -5.50 -6.84 -11.69
CA VAL A 9 -5.93 -6.20 -10.43
C VAL A 9 -7.45 -6.11 -10.38
N LEU A 10 -8.07 -5.53 -11.42
CA LEU A 10 -9.54 -5.43 -11.51
C LEU A 10 -10.21 -6.80 -11.45
N ARG A 11 -9.70 -7.79 -12.19
CA ARG A 11 -10.21 -9.17 -12.16
C ARG A 11 -10.18 -9.75 -10.75
N LYS A 12 -9.10 -9.58 -9.99
CA LYS A 12 -8.99 -10.08 -8.61
C LYS A 12 -9.98 -9.40 -7.66
N LEU A 13 -10.13 -8.08 -7.74
CA LEU A 13 -11.08 -7.31 -6.95
C LEU A 13 -12.53 -7.72 -7.26
N GLU A 14 -12.89 -7.79 -8.55
CA GLU A 14 -14.22 -8.21 -8.98
C GLU A 14 -14.52 -9.66 -8.62
N THR A 15 -13.54 -10.56 -8.71
CA THR A 15 -13.72 -11.97 -8.31
C THR A 15 -14.11 -12.07 -6.84
N PHE A 16 -13.54 -11.22 -5.98
CA PHE A 16 -13.91 -11.18 -4.57
C PHE A 16 -15.38 -10.77 -4.38
N GLY A 17 -15.86 -9.74 -5.08
CA GLY A 17 -17.27 -9.35 -5.07
C GLY A 17 -18.21 -10.38 -5.70
N ARG A 18 -17.83 -10.98 -6.84
CA ARG A 18 -18.61 -12.01 -7.56
C ARG A 18 -18.85 -13.26 -6.71
N ARG A 19 -17.91 -13.63 -5.85
CA ARG A 19 -18.10 -14.74 -4.89
C ARG A 19 -19.27 -14.50 -3.95
N ILE A 20 -19.45 -13.26 -3.50
CA ILE A 20 -20.52 -12.86 -2.60
C ILE A 20 -21.84 -12.82 -3.37
N TYR A 21 -21.83 -12.24 -4.57
CA TYR A 21 -23.00 -12.24 -5.47
C TYR A 21 -23.52 -13.65 -5.74
N TYR A 22 -22.63 -14.60 -6.05
CA TYR A 22 -22.99 -15.99 -6.29
C TYR A 22 -23.62 -16.70 -5.07
N GLN A 23 -23.18 -16.37 -3.86
CA GLN A 23 -23.82 -16.89 -2.64
C GLN A 23 -25.26 -16.40 -2.55
N ILE A 24 -25.48 -15.09 -2.78
CA ILE A 24 -26.82 -14.48 -2.77
C ILE A 24 -27.73 -15.12 -3.84
N GLU A 25 -27.24 -15.27 -5.08
CA GLU A 25 -28.00 -15.88 -6.17
C GLU A 25 -28.46 -17.31 -5.85
N LYS A 26 -27.66 -18.04 -5.09
CA LYS A 26 -27.96 -19.40 -4.65
C LYS A 26 -28.79 -19.50 -3.37
N GLY A 27 -29.20 -18.38 -2.79
CA GLY A 27 -29.88 -18.34 -1.49
C GLY A 27 -28.99 -18.81 -0.33
N ILE A 28 -27.67 -18.82 -0.51
CA ILE A 28 -26.70 -19.14 0.55
C ILE A 28 -26.44 -17.86 1.34
N GLU A 29 -26.40 -17.98 2.67
CA GLU A 29 -26.03 -16.87 3.54
C GLU A 29 -24.67 -16.25 3.13
N PRO A 30 -24.64 -14.93 2.83
CA PRO A 30 -23.43 -14.25 2.43
C PRO A 30 -22.38 -14.24 3.55
N HIS A 31 -21.17 -14.68 3.20
CA HIS A 31 -20.02 -14.69 4.10
C HIS A 31 -18.71 -14.44 3.34
N ILE A 32 -17.73 -13.89 4.05
CA ILE A 32 -16.38 -13.63 3.55
C ILE A 32 -15.34 -14.27 4.46
N TYR A 33 -14.25 -14.75 3.85
CA TYR A 33 -13.10 -15.27 4.56
C TYR A 33 -11.94 -14.28 4.49
N ILE A 34 -11.42 -13.88 5.63
CA ILE A 34 -10.33 -12.91 5.75
C ILE A 34 -9.19 -13.55 6.54
N PRO A 35 -7.97 -13.61 6.00
CA PRO A 35 -6.79 -14.05 6.74
C PRO A 35 -6.62 -13.27 8.06
N VAL A 36 -6.36 -13.98 9.15
CA VAL A 36 -6.23 -13.37 10.48
C VAL A 36 -4.87 -12.69 10.60
N ARG A 37 -4.86 -11.40 10.93
CA ARG A 37 -3.66 -10.56 11.05
C ARG A 37 -3.13 -10.49 12.49
N THR A 38 -2.90 -11.65 13.13
CA THR A 38 -2.36 -11.74 14.50
C THR A 38 -0.96 -12.34 14.51
N LEU A 39 -0.16 -12.01 15.53
CA LEU A 39 1.19 -12.59 15.72
C LEU A 39 1.17 -14.13 15.71
N ALA A 40 0.15 -14.73 16.32
CA ALA A 40 -0.06 -16.18 16.35
C ALA A 40 -0.41 -16.80 14.98
N ASN A 41 -0.70 -15.98 13.97
CA ASN A 41 -0.90 -16.40 12.58
C ASN A 41 0.19 -15.83 11.66
N THR A 42 1.33 -15.39 12.19
CA THR A 42 2.47 -14.96 11.38
C THR A 42 3.51 -16.08 11.35
N VAL A 43 3.93 -16.47 10.14
CA VAL A 43 4.90 -17.56 9.92
C VAL A 43 6.13 -17.00 9.21
N TRP A 44 7.31 -17.41 9.66
CA TRP A 44 8.56 -17.09 8.95
C TRP A 44 8.73 -17.99 7.72
N ASP A 45 8.74 -17.39 6.54
CA ASP A 45 9.06 -18.04 5.28
C ASP A 45 10.59 -18.03 5.10
N LYS A 46 11.22 -19.22 5.21
CA LYS A 46 12.68 -19.37 5.11
C LYS A 46 13.22 -19.11 3.70
N GLU A 47 12.45 -19.44 2.66
CA GLU A 47 12.88 -19.24 1.27
C GLU A 47 12.82 -17.77 0.91
N ARG A 48 11.70 -17.11 1.23
CA ARG A 48 11.50 -15.69 0.94
C ARG A 48 12.15 -14.76 1.96
N LYS A 49 12.70 -15.33 3.04
CA LYS A 49 13.28 -14.61 4.19
C LYS A 49 12.36 -13.50 4.70
N MET A 50 11.06 -13.80 4.82
CA MET A 50 10.07 -12.82 5.22
C MET A 50 8.94 -13.42 6.04
N LEU A 51 8.29 -12.58 6.85
CA LEU A 51 7.09 -12.97 7.57
C LEU A 51 5.89 -12.98 6.62
N ILE A 52 5.15 -14.08 6.60
CA ILE A 52 3.93 -14.27 5.83
C ILE A 52 2.75 -14.57 6.77
N LEU A 53 1.53 -14.30 6.30
CA LEU A 53 0.33 -14.72 7.00
C LEU A 53 0.15 -16.24 6.87
N GLY A 54 -0.12 -16.87 8.00
CA GLY A 54 -0.43 -18.30 8.13
C GLY A 54 -1.85 -18.62 7.68
N PRO A 55 -2.25 -19.90 7.77
CA PRO A 55 -3.46 -20.41 7.14
C PRO A 55 -4.76 -20.00 7.84
N LYS A 56 -4.71 -19.44 9.05
CA LYS A 56 -5.93 -19.11 9.81
C LYS A 56 -6.70 -17.98 9.12
N LYS A 57 -8.00 -18.21 8.91
CA LYS A 57 -8.94 -17.24 8.34
C LYS A 57 -10.10 -17.06 9.30
N ALA A 58 -10.53 -15.81 9.49
CA ALA A 58 -11.79 -15.50 10.13
C ALA A 58 -12.90 -15.53 9.07
N ARG A 59 -14.03 -16.12 9.41
CA ARG A 59 -15.26 -16.04 8.62
C ARG A 59 -16.07 -14.88 9.16
N ARG A 60 -16.47 -13.93 8.30
CA ARG A 60 -17.44 -12.89 8.65
C ARG A 60 -18.77 -13.18 7.96
N ASN A 61 -19.84 -13.29 8.72
CA ASN A 61 -21.18 -13.55 8.20
C ASN A 61 -21.99 -12.25 8.13
N PHE A 62 -22.88 -12.15 7.15
CA PHE A 62 -23.71 -10.97 6.99
C PHE A 62 -24.85 -10.88 8.01
N PHE A 63 -25.49 -12.00 8.36
CA PHE A 63 -26.61 -12.01 9.32
C PHE A 63 -26.17 -12.09 10.78
N ASP A 64 -24.87 -12.13 11.06
CA ASP A 64 -24.36 -11.98 12.42
C ASP A 64 -24.41 -10.51 12.84
N ILE A 65 -25.08 -10.23 13.96
CA ILE A 65 -25.31 -8.85 14.45
C ILE A 65 -23.98 -8.13 14.70
N GLY A 66 -22.95 -8.81 15.21
CA GLY A 66 -21.65 -8.22 15.51
C GLY A 66 -20.77 -7.99 14.28
N GLU A 67 -21.00 -8.75 13.20
CA GLU A 67 -20.18 -8.72 11.99
C GLU A 67 -20.83 -8.01 10.80
N SER A 68 -22.15 -7.88 10.78
CA SER A 68 -22.96 -7.29 9.70
C SER A 68 -22.42 -5.93 9.23
N LYS A 69 -22.12 -5.03 10.17
CA LYS A 69 -21.54 -3.71 9.88
C LYS A 69 -20.18 -3.82 9.20
N ARG A 70 -19.29 -4.69 9.70
CA ARG A 70 -17.96 -4.90 9.11
C ARG A 70 -18.03 -5.56 7.74
N PHE A 71 -18.99 -6.45 7.54
CA PHE A 71 -19.27 -7.07 6.26
C PHE A 71 -19.68 -6.01 5.22
N MET A 72 -20.66 -5.16 5.57
CA MET A 72 -21.12 -4.06 4.73
C MET A 72 -19.97 -3.07 4.42
N GLN A 73 -19.20 -2.65 5.43
CA GLN A 73 -18.04 -1.77 5.24
C GLN A 73 -17.04 -2.34 4.23
N THR A 74 -16.77 -3.65 4.30
CA THR A 74 -15.85 -4.34 3.37
C THR A 74 -16.35 -4.28 1.94
N LEU A 75 -17.65 -4.56 1.73
CA LEU A 75 -18.27 -4.47 0.42
C LEU A 75 -18.31 -3.04 -0.13
N LEU A 76 -18.66 -2.07 0.71
CA LEU A 76 -18.72 -0.66 0.33
C LEU A 76 -17.33 -0.16 -0.08
N MET A 77 -16.30 -0.36 0.75
CA MET A 77 -14.94 0.05 0.43
C MET A 77 -14.41 -0.64 -0.84
N LEU A 78 -14.70 -1.93 -1.01
CA LEU A 78 -14.36 -2.66 -2.24
C LEU A 78 -15.02 -2.02 -3.47
N SER A 79 -16.30 -1.64 -3.37
CA SER A 79 -17.02 -1.01 -4.48
C SER A 79 -16.43 0.34 -4.88
N ILE A 80 -16.02 1.16 -3.90
CA ILE A 80 -15.37 2.46 -4.13
C ILE A 80 -14.03 2.26 -4.83
N ILE A 81 -13.21 1.30 -4.36
CA ILE A 81 -11.91 0.98 -4.97
C ILE A 81 -12.08 0.49 -6.42
N ILE A 82 -13.04 -0.41 -6.67
CA ILE A 82 -13.31 -0.91 -8.02
C ILE A 82 -13.76 0.22 -8.95
N LYS A 83 -14.65 1.10 -8.46
CA LYS A 83 -15.14 2.23 -9.23
C LYS A 83 -14.00 3.19 -9.60
N ALA A 84 -13.24 3.66 -8.61
CA ALA A 84 -12.09 4.54 -8.84
C ALA A 84 -11.11 3.92 -9.85
N ARG A 85 -10.82 2.63 -9.72
CA ARG A 85 -9.89 1.95 -10.64
C ARG A 85 -10.44 1.83 -12.07
N ARG A 86 -11.75 1.65 -12.27
CA ARG A 86 -12.37 1.64 -13.59
C ARG A 86 -12.36 3.02 -14.25
N GLU A 87 -12.49 4.07 -13.45
CA GLU A 87 -12.47 5.48 -13.89
C GLU A 87 -11.03 5.98 -14.14
N GLY A 88 -10.02 5.22 -13.74
CA GLY A 88 -8.61 5.63 -13.84
C GLY A 88 -8.18 6.59 -12.74
N ASP A 89 -8.99 6.71 -11.69
CA ASP A 89 -8.73 7.54 -10.52
C ASP A 89 -7.88 6.79 -9.49
N TYR A 90 -7.03 7.55 -8.81
CA TYR A 90 -6.06 7.03 -7.84
C TYR A 90 -6.20 7.78 -6.50
N PRO A 91 -7.25 7.47 -5.72
CA PRO A 91 -7.57 8.21 -4.50
C PRO A 91 -6.55 7.95 -3.39
N THR A 92 -6.36 8.92 -2.51
CA THR A 92 -5.62 8.73 -1.26
C THR A 92 -6.46 7.96 -0.24
N ILE A 93 -5.81 7.48 0.83
CA ILE A 93 -6.49 6.83 1.96
C ILE A 93 -7.51 7.77 2.64
N ARG A 94 -7.26 9.09 2.62
CA ARG A 94 -8.21 10.08 3.17
C ARG A 94 -9.40 10.27 2.23
N ASP A 95 -9.16 10.34 0.93
CA ASP A 95 -10.24 10.46 -0.07
C ASP A 95 -11.20 9.29 0.07
N LEU A 96 -10.69 8.06 0.13
CA LEU A 96 -11.51 6.86 0.36
C LEU A 96 -12.32 6.91 1.66
N TYR A 97 -11.74 7.45 2.74
CA TYR A 97 -12.46 7.65 4.00
C TYR A 97 -13.62 8.63 3.83
N TYR A 98 -13.42 9.78 3.19
CA TYR A 98 -14.49 10.75 3.00
C TYR A 98 -15.53 10.27 1.99
N THR A 99 -15.12 9.66 0.87
CA THR A 99 -16.03 9.15 -0.17
C THR A 99 -16.98 8.07 0.37
N GLY A 100 -16.52 7.21 1.27
CA GLY A 100 -17.38 6.17 1.83
C GLY A 100 -18.02 6.53 3.17
N LYS A 101 -17.73 7.70 3.74
CA LYS A 101 -18.34 8.14 5.00
C LYS A 101 -19.76 8.60 4.73
N HIS A 102 -20.72 7.75 5.09
CA HIS A 102 -22.14 8.07 5.02
C HIS A 102 -22.77 7.92 6.41
N THR A 103 -23.70 8.82 6.72
CA THR A 103 -24.60 8.73 7.87
C THR A 103 -25.85 7.95 7.45
N ILE A 104 -26.10 6.83 8.12
CA ILE A 104 -27.30 6.01 7.95
C ILE A 104 -28.27 6.38 9.07
N GLU A 105 -29.36 7.04 8.71
CA GLU A 105 -30.44 7.38 9.65
C GLU A 105 -31.56 6.35 9.55
N TYR A 106 -32.00 5.82 10.70
CA TYR A 106 -33.08 4.85 10.77
C TYR A 106 -33.87 4.97 12.07
N ILE A 107 -35.06 4.35 12.09
CA ILE A 107 -35.89 4.25 13.30
C ILE A 107 -35.68 2.85 13.87
N ASP A 108 -35.24 2.77 15.12
CA ASP A 108 -35.06 1.48 15.79
C ASP A 108 -36.41 0.83 16.14
N GLU A 109 -36.38 -0.44 16.52
CA GLU A 109 -37.54 -1.23 16.94
C GLU A 109 -38.31 -0.63 18.14
N LYS A 110 -37.76 0.38 18.82
CA LYS A 110 -38.40 1.13 19.91
C LYS A 110 -38.92 2.51 19.45
N GLY A 111 -38.95 2.78 18.14
CA GLY A 111 -39.43 4.03 17.57
C GLY A 111 -38.46 5.20 17.71
N ARG A 112 -37.20 4.98 18.11
CA ARG A 112 -36.22 6.05 18.32
C ARG A 112 -35.42 6.30 17.04
N LYS A 113 -35.22 7.57 16.70
CA LYS A 113 -34.30 7.96 15.63
C LYS A 113 -32.87 7.62 16.03
N ARG A 114 -32.18 6.88 15.17
CA ARG A 114 -30.77 6.52 15.27
C ARG A 114 -30.05 7.04 14.03
N ALA A 115 -28.78 7.40 14.22
CA ALA A 115 -27.87 7.74 13.15
C ALA A 115 -26.59 6.94 13.38
N GLU A 116 -26.11 6.28 12.33
CA GLU A 116 -24.87 5.53 12.36
C GLU A 116 -23.98 5.90 11.20
N GLU A 117 -22.74 6.23 11.52
CA GLU A 117 -21.73 6.40 10.48
C GLU A 117 -21.30 5.04 9.94
N THR A 118 -21.01 5.03 8.64
CA THR A 118 -20.37 3.90 7.97
C THR A 118 -19.06 3.54 8.66
N TRP A 119 -18.27 4.54 9.06
CA TRP A 119 -17.11 4.39 9.95
C TRP A 119 -16.94 5.66 10.78
N ASN A 120 -16.49 5.49 12.01
CA ASN A 120 -16.33 6.59 12.97
C ASN A 120 -14.93 7.22 12.91
N SER A 121 -13.94 6.49 12.39
CA SER A 121 -12.55 6.95 12.35
C SER A 121 -11.79 6.45 11.12
N GLN A 122 -10.72 7.15 10.78
CA GLN A 122 -9.78 6.73 9.73
C GLN A 122 -9.17 5.35 10.04
N ASN A 123 -8.95 5.03 11.32
CA ASN A 123 -8.39 3.73 11.70
C ASN A 123 -9.34 2.58 11.35
N GLU A 124 -10.65 2.81 11.44
CA GLU A 124 -11.67 1.84 11.07
C GLU A 124 -11.69 1.58 9.56
N SER A 125 -11.73 2.63 8.73
CA SER A 125 -11.66 2.48 7.27
C SER A 125 -10.33 1.87 6.81
N ASN A 126 -9.22 2.23 7.45
CA ASN A 126 -7.90 1.66 7.20
C ASN A 126 -7.86 0.15 7.50
N ALA A 127 -8.55 -0.31 8.55
CA ALA A 127 -8.63 -1.72 8.88
C ALA A 127 -9.38 -2.52 7.81
N VAL A 128 -10.43 -1.93 7.22
CA VAL A 128 -11.20 -2.51 6.12
C VAL A 128 -10.36 -2.60 4.84
N ILE A 129 -9.60 -1.56 4.49
CA ILE A 129 -8.68 -1.61 3.34
C ILE A 129 -7.67 -2.75 3.52
N GLN A 130 -7.13 -2.92 4.71
CA GLN A 130 -6.20 -4.02 5.00
C GLN A 130 -6.86 -5.41 4.92
N ASP A 131 -8.13 -5.53 5.29
CA ASP A 131 -8.89 -6.78 5.10
C ASP A 131 -9.03 -7.13 3.61
N ILE A 132 -9.29 -6.13 2.77
CA ILE A 132 -9.34 -6.31 1.31
C ILE A 132 -7.94 -6.68 0.77
N GLU A 133 -6.87 -6.03 1.27
CA GLU A 133 -5.49 -6.36 0.88
C GLU A 133 -5.21 -7.86 1.08
N VAL A 134 -5.48 -8.37 2.28
CA VAL A 134 -5.20 -9.78 2.61
C VAL A 134 -6.18 -10.76 1.94
N ALA A 135 -7.44 -10.38 1.76
CA ALA A 135 -8.44 -11.25 1.15
C ALA A 135 -8.21 -11.43 -0.36
N THR A 136 -7.68 -10.41 -1.03
CA THR A 136 -7.43 -10.41 -2.48
C THR A 136 -5.98 -10.76 -2.83
N GLY A 137 -5.06 -10.67 -1.85
CA GLY A 137 -3.63 -10.79 -2.07
C GLY A 137 -3.06 -9.62 -2.87
N LEU A 138 -3.76 -8.48 -2.90
CA LEU A 138 -3.32 -7.24 -3.52
C LEU A 138 -2.81 -6.28 -2.45
N LEU A 139 -1.76 -5.54 -2.77
CA LEU A 139 -1.35 -4.41 -1.96
C LEU A 139 -2.22 -3.20 -2.35
N ARG A 140 -2.43 -2.25 -1.43
CA ARG A 140 -3.18 -1.01 -1.72
C ARG A 140 -2.63 -0.24 -2.92
N GLU A 141 -1.32 -0.31 -3.13
CA GLU A 141 -0.62 0.31 -4.26
C GLU A 141 -1.05 -0.35 -5.58
N HIS A 142 -1.22 -1.68 -5.59
CA HIS A 142 -1.78 -2.40 -6.74
C HIS A 142 -3.23 -1.95 -7.00
N MET A 143 -4.03 -1.80 -5.94
CA MET A 143 -5.42 -1.34 -6.02
C MET A 143 -5.56 0.12 -6.49
N GLY A 144 -4.46 0.87 -6.57
CA GLY A 144 -4.46 2.28 -7.01
C GLY A 144 -4.67 3.29 -5.89
N ILE A 145 -4.57 2.86 -4.63
CA ILE A 145 -4.68 3.74 -3.48
C ILE A 145 -3.34 4.44 -3.28
N MET A 146 -3.34 5.76 -3.42
CA MET A 146 -2.17 6.58 -3.16
C MET A 146 -1.94 6.77 -1.66
N HIS A 147 -0.68 6.97 -1.29
CA HIS A 147 -0.29 7.45 0.03
C HIS A 147 0.60 8.68 -0.14
N ASP A 148 0.70 9.49 0.91
CA ASP A 148 1.63 10.61 0.95
C ASP A 148 3.06 10.04 0.97
N ALA A 149 3.66 9.93 -0.22
CA ALA A 149 5.03 9.49 -0.35
C ALA A 149 5.96 10.64 0.03
N LYS A 150 6.83 10.39 1.01
CA LYS A 150 7.73 11.40 1.58
C LYS A 150 9.19 11.12 1.31
N GLY A 151 9.51 9.92 0.81
CA GLY A 151 10.88 9.52 0.55
C GLY A 151 11.51 10.25 -0.61
N LYS A 152 12.83 10.39 -0.53
CA LYS A 152 13.67 10.98 -1.57
C LYS A 152 14.79 10.02 -1.95
N ILE A 153 15.22 10.11 -3.19
CA ILE A 153 16.33 9.33 -3.76
C ILE A 153 17.21 10.23 -4.63
N VAL A 154 18.52 10.05 -4.55
CA VAL A 154 19.53 10.68 -5.41
C VAL A 154 20.72 9.75 -5.59
N GLY A 155 21.36 9.82 -6.76
CA GLY A 155 22.52 8.99 -7.10
C GLY A 155 22.59 8.69 -8.61
N ASN A 156 23.59 7.91 -8.99
CA ASN A 156 23.83 7.44 -10.36
C ASN A 156 22.79 6.38 -10.78
N VAL A 157 21.55 6.83 -10.97
CA VAL A 157 20.41 5.98 -11.34
C VAL A 157 19.62 6.66 -12.45
N ILE A 158 19.27 5.91 -13.48
CA ILE A 158 18.35 6.34 -14.52
C ILE A 158 17.03 5.61 -14.33
N ILE A 159 15.95 6.36 -14.18
CA ILE A 159 14.60 5.82 -14.05
C ILE A 159 13.76 6.23 -15.27
N ARG A 160 12.78 5.41 -15.65
CA ARG A 160 11.77 5.76 -16.64
C ARG A 160 10.40 5.81 -15.99
N SER A 161 9.74 6.97 -16.11
CA SER A 161 8.40 7.21 -15.58
C SER A 161 7.53 7.83 -16.65
N LYS A 162 6.37 7.20 -16.94
CA LYS A 162 5.45 7.62 -18.02
C LYS A 162 6.15 7.82 -19.38
N GLY A 163 7.18 7.02 -19.67
CA GLY A 163 7.96 7.10 -20.92
C GLY A 163 9.08 8.14 -20.91
N TYR A 164 9.22 8.95 -19.86
CA TYR A 164 10.32 9.91 -19.72
C TYR A 164 11.45 9.31 -18.89
N GLU A 165 12.67 9.38 -19.43
CA GLU A 165 13.88 9.05 -18.69
C GLU A 165 14.31 10.22 -17.83
N ILE A 166 14.61 9.93 -16.57
CA ILE A 166 15.02 10.90 -15.56
C ILE A 166 16.32 10.39 -14.97
N ASN A 167 17.38 11.19 -15.13
CA ASN A 167 18.67 10.91 -14.51
C ASN A 167 18.71 11.52 -13.10
N LEU A 168 18.76 10.65 -12.08
CA LEU A 168 18.73 11.05 -10.67
C LEU A 168 20.01 11.76 -10.21
N ALA A 169 21.11 11.65 -10.95
CA ALA A 169 22.35 12.37 -10.69
C ALA A 169 22.32 13.83 -11.21
N ARG A 170 21.33 14.19 -12.03
CA ARG A 170 21.24 15.51 -12.70
C ARG A 170 20.06 16.34 -12.20
N LEU A 171 19.84 16.34 -10.89
CA LEU A 171 18.75 17.08 -10.22
C LEU A 171 19.22 18.37 -9.52
N GLY A 172 20.50 18.74 -9.67
CA GLY A 172 21.10 19.88 -8.97
C GLY A 172 21.17 19.64 -7.47
N SER A 173 20.81 20.64 -6.66
CA SER A 173 20.63 20.48 -5.20
C SER A 173 19.36 19.69 -4.83
N GLY A 174 18.50 19.41 -5.80
CA GLY A 174 17.29 18.63 -5.60
C GLY A 174 17.53 17.14 -5.45
N SER A 175 16.46 16.43 -5.15
CA SER A 175 16.39 14.97 -5.15
C SER A 175 15.04 14.53 -5.71
N TYR A 176 14.96 13.28 -6.16
CA TYR A 176 13.72 12.77 -6.72
C TYR A 176 12.81 12.26 -5.61
N ALA A 177 11.58 12.77 -5.57
CA ALA A 177 10.56 12.28 -4.65
C ALA A 177 10.06 10.92 -5.14
N ILE A 178 10.23 9.88 -4.31
CA ILE A 178 9.81 8.52 -4.65
C ILE A 178 8.27 8.52 -4.76
N PRO A 179 7.68 8.13 -5.90
CA PRO A 179 6.24 8.18 -6.07
C PRO A 179 5.53 7.12 -5.23
N PRO A 180 4.24 7.32 -4.88
CA PRO A 180 3.45 6.37 -4.07
C PRO A 180 3.36 4.95 -4.65
N ASN A 181 3.60 4.79 -5.94
CA ASN A 181 3.64 3.49 -6.60
C ASN A 181 5.04 3.30 -7.21
N ALA A 182 5.98 2.87 -6.36
CA ALA A 182 7.34 2.57 -6.77
C ALA A 182 7.42 1.42 -7.80
N ASP A 183 6.40 0.55 -7.93
CA ASP A 183 6.40 -0.55 -8.91
C ASP A 183 6.14 -0.09 -10.35
N LYS A 184 5.50 1.08 -10.54
CA LYS A 184 5.28 1.67 -11.87
C LYS A 184 6.52 2.36 -12.45
N LEU A 185 7.53 2.58 -11.61
CA LEU A 185 8.75 3.26 -11.98
C LEU A 185 9.74 2.23 -12.51
N GLU A 186 10.13 2.32 -13.77
CA GLU A 186 11.13 1.43 -14.35
C GLU A 186 12.51 1.93 -13.93
N ILE A 187 13.35 1.06 -13.39
CA ILE A 187 14.75 1.40 -13.10
C ILE A 187 15.55 0.90 -14.30
N VAL A 188 16.06 1.82 -15.11
CA VAL A 188 16.71 1.52 -16.40
C VAL A 188 18.17 1.15 -16.19
N GLU A 189 18.86 1.94 -15.37
CA GLU A 189 20.29 1.78 -15.12
C GLU A 189 20.60 2.21 -13.69
N VAL A 190 21.52 1.48 -13.05
CA VAL A 190 22.04 1.76 -11.71
C VAL A 190 23.54 1.55 -11.75
N ASP A 191 24.30 2.61 -11.51
CA ASP A 191 25.77 2.58 -11.42
C ASP A 191 26.18 3.03 -10.02
N ALA A 192 26.12 2.10 -9.07
CA ALA A 192 26.44 2.35 -7.66
C ALA A 192 26.93 1.06 -7.00
N ASP A 193 27.76 1.19 -5.97
CA ASP A 193 28.30 0.07 -5.20
C ASP A 193 27.35 -0.33 -4.05
N TYR A 194 26.57 0.60 -3.51
CA TYR A 194 25.64 0.37 -2.40
C TYR A 194 24.54 1.43 -2.30
N VAL A 195 23.52 1.13 -1.48
CA VAL A 195 22.47 2.07 -1.06
C VAL A 195 22.72 2.52 0.38
N LEU A 196 22.72 3.82 0.62
CA LEU A 196 22.77 4.42 1.96
C LEU A 196 21.42 5.04 2.30
N VAL A 197 20.74 4.44 3.28
CA VAL A 197 19.44 4.90 3.79
C VAL A 197 19.68 5.78 5.00
N ILE A 198 19.30 7.05 4.91
CA ILE A 198 19.49 8.07 5.93
C ILE A 198 18.15 8.40 6.57
N GLU A 199 18.06 8.32 7.89
CA GLU A 199 16.82 8.59 8.61
C GLU A 199 16.39 10.06 8.52
N LYS A 200 17.28 10.99 8.90
CA LYS A 200 16.97 12.43 8.99
C LYS A 200 17.13 13.13 7.63
N ASP A 201 16.08 13.83 7.20
CA ASP A 201 16.06 14.63 5.96
C ASP A 201 17.21 15.66 5.94
N ALA A 202 17.50 16.29 7.08
CA ALA A 202 18.59 17.28 7.19
C ALA A 202 19.98 16.70 6.89
N ILE A 203 20.27 15.46 7.31
CA ILE A 203 21.55 14.80 7.02
C ILE A 203 21.58 14.39 5.54
N PHE A 204 20.46 13.92 5.00
CA PHE A 204 20.33 13.60 3.59
C PHE A 204 20.62 14.81 2.69
N GLU A 205 20.00 15.95 2.96
CA GLU A 205 20.21 17.18 2.17
C GLU A 205 21.67 17.63 2.24
N ARG A 206 22.31 17.55 3.41
CA ARG A 206 23.73 17.89 3.56
C ARG A 206 24.64 16.97 2.75
N LEU A 207 24.42 15.66 2.78
CA LEU A 207 25.20 14.70 2.01
C LEU A 207 24.96 14.83 0.50
N ASN A 208 23.75 15.23 0.10
CA ASN A 208 23.44 15.54 -1.29
C ASN A 208 24.21 16.78 -1.79
N GLU A 209 24.19 17.86 -1.00
CA GLU A 209 24.91 19.11 -1.30
C GLU A 209 26.44 18.87 -1.43
N GLU A 210 26.99 17.97 -0.61
CA GLU A 210 28.41 17.59 -0.67
C GLU A 210 28.74 16.57 -1.78
N GLU A 211 27.76 16.21 -2.64
CA GLU A 211 27.85 15.17 -3.68
C GLU A 211 28.42 13.83 -3.14
N PHE A 212 28.05 13.43 -1.92
CA PHE A 212 28.58 12.22 -1.29
C PHE A 212 28.32 10.96 -2.15
N TRP A 213 27.13 10.88 -2.76
CA TRP A 213 26.73 9.81 -3.68
C TRP A 213 27.70 9.62 -4.85
N LYS A 214 28.30 10.71 -5.33
CA LYS A 214 29.26 10.69 -6.44
C LYS A 214 30.66 10.30 -5.97
N LYS A 215 31.09 10.78 -4.80
CA LYS A 215 32.41 10.49 -4.21
C LYS A 215 32.56 9.04 -3.78
N HIS A 216 31.48 8.45 -3.25
CA HIS A 216 31.46 7.09 -2.73
C HIS A 216 30.67 6.12 -3.60
N ASN A 217 30.32 6.53 -4.82
CA ASN A 217 29.56 5.75 -5.79
C ASN A 217 28.36 5.01 -5.17
N CYS A 218 27.46 5.74 -4.51
CA CYS A 218 26.34 5.16 -3.79
C CYS A 218 25.01 5.84 -4.13
N VAL A 219 23.90 5.16 -3.85
CA VAL A 219 22.56 5.75 -3.92
C VAL A 219 22.15 6.22 -2.53
N LEU A 220 21.86 7.51 -2.38
CA LEU A 220 21.31 8.05 -1.14
C LEU A 220 19.78 7.96 -1.18
N ILE A 221 19.19 7.47 -0.09
CA ILE A 221 17.74 7.43 0.10
C ILE A 221 17.40 7.95 1.49
N THR A 222 16.33 8.73 1.62
CA THR A 222 15.76 9.05 2.94
C THR A 222 14.28 8.73 3.00
N GLY A 223 13.82 8.25 4.16
CA GLY A 223 12.42 8.07 4.50
C GLY A 223 11.81 9.22 5.30
N LYS A 224 12.59 10.27 5.63
CA LYS A 224 12.22 11.36 6.54
C LYS A 224 11.65 10.85 7.87
N GLY A 225 12.49 10.24 8.70
CA GLY A 225 12.09 9.47 9.88
C GLY A 225 11.62 8.07 9.48
N GLN A 226 10.51 7.59 10.09
CA GLN A 226 9.97 6.27 9.78
C GLN A 226 9.63 6.14 8.28
N PRO A 227 10.27 5.22 7.53
CA PRO A 227 10.11 5.15 6.09
C PRO A 227 8.71 4.67 5.70
N ASP A 228 8.11 5.35 4.73
CA ASP A 228 6.83 4.98 4.13
C ASP A 228 6.95 3.71 3.26
N ARG A 229 5.81 3.22 2.75
CA ARG A 229 5.79 1.97 1.97
C ARG A 229 6.56 2.11 0.66
N SER A 230 6.45 3.25 -0.03
CA SER A 230 7.18 3.48 -1.29
C SER A 230 8.68 3.46 -1.10
N THR A 231 9.19 4.13 -0.06
CA THR A 231 10.62 4.15 0.25
C THR A 231 11.14 2.75 0.53
N ARG A 232 10.45 1.98 1.38
CA ARG A 232 10.84 0.59 1.66
C ARG A 232 10.78 -0.29 0.40
N ARG A 233 9.78 -0.07 -0.45
CA ARG A 233 9.65 -0.79 -1.72
C ARG A 233 10.80 -0.47 -2.66
N MET A 234 11.16 0.81 -2.82
CA MET A 234 12.29 1.25 -3.64
C MET A 234 13.62 0.63 -3.16
N VAL A 235 13.92 0.72 -1.86
CA VAL A 235 15.13 0.10 -1.28
C VAL A 235 15.16 -1.40 -1.54
N ARG A 236 14.03 -2.10 -1.35
CA ARG A 236 13.92 -3.54 -1.64
C ARG A 236 14.16 -3.84 -3.12
N ARG A 237 13.67 -3.01 -4.04
CA ARG A 237 13.90 -3.20 -5.48
C ARG A 237 15.38 -3.03 -5.84
N LEU A 238 16.05 -2.01 -5.32
CA LEU A 238 17.50 -1.82 -5.51
C LEU A 238 18.31 -3.03 -4.99
N TRP A 239 17.88 -3.61 -3.87
CA TRP A 239 18.53 -4.81 -3.33
C TRP A 239 18.21 -6.09 -4.12
N GLU A 240 16.94 -6.37 -4.43
CA GLU A 240 16.52 -7.62 -5.10
C GLU A 240 16.80 -7.63 -6.60
N GLU A 241 16.63 -6.50 -7.29
CA GLU A 241 16.75 -6.38 -8.76
C GLU A 241 18.18 -6.07 -9.19
N PHE A 242 18.93 -5.30 -8.38
CA PHE A 242 20.29 -4.83 -8.72
C PHE A 242 21.37 -5.35 -7.77
N GLY A 243 21.03 -6.13 -6.74
CA GLY A 243 22.00 -6.76 -5.85
C GLY A 243 22.74 -5.78 -4.93
N LEU A 244 22.28 -4.54 -4.80
CA LEU A 244 22.99 -3.52 -4.05
C LEU A 244 22.90 -3.75 -2.54
N PRO A 245 24.05 -3.81 -1.81
CA PRO A 245 24.06 -3.79 -0.36
C PRO A 245 23.36 -2.55 0.19
N VAL A 246 22.59 -2.71 1.27
CA VAL A 246 21.85 -1.62 1.91
C VAL A 246 22.43 -1.33 3.29
N TYR A 247 22.95 -0.12 3.48
CA TYR A 247 23.42 0.39 4.77
C TYR A 247 22.42 1.42 5.30
N VAL A 248 22.20 1.43 6.61
CA VAL A 248 21.26 2.35 7.27
C VAL A 248 22.03 3.22 8.26
N LEU A 249 21.86 4.54 8.13
CA LEU A 249 22.38 5.54 9.04
C LEU A 249 21.22 6.16 9.83
N THR A 250 21.20 5.90 11.12
CA THR A 250 20.18 6.31 12.10
C THR A 250 20.89 6.79 13.37
N ASP A 251 20.22 7.62 14.15
CA ASP A 251 20.77 8.07 15.43
C ASP A 251 20.73 6.96 16.47
N CYS A 252 21.60 7.09 17.48
CA CYS A 252 21.71 6.13 18.57
C CYS A 252 20.74 6.50 19.70
N ASP A 253 19.45 6.34 19.44
CA ASP A 253 18.35 6.70 20.34
C ASP A 253 17.81 5.49 21.15
#